data_AF-A0AAV2RUR5-F1
#
_entry.id   AF-A0AAV2RUR5-F1
#
_cell.length_a   1.000
_cell.length_b   1.000
_cell.length_c   1.000
_cell.angle_alpha   90.00
_cell.angle_beta   90.00
_cell.angle_gamma   90.00
#
_symmetry.space_group_name_H-M   'P 1'
#
loop_
_entity.id
_entity.type
_entity.pdbx_description
1 polymer ?
#
loop_
_entity_poly.entity_id
_entity_poly.type
_entity_poly.pdbx_seq_one_letter_code
_entity_poly.pdbx_strand_id
1 'polypeptide(L)'
;MTSFEQINKHGADVIEYMQVNYPGYARRMMQISDFGDPGLAFSLYFPLVMALNADLGSKMMWTVIFSEWANMILKWVTFGDRPFWWVHESALYKNQLPVVVAPPMLMQFPRTCETTPGFPSGHTMLNAAMFFVLAQALCDTVARSTTFLSRTGRTWLIRGIWTTYIIWIALMIISRTYIATHFPHQACAGAAIAFLSGREITKVYQKMDKFSLVSAPISGNILQIVKLYIIFNPQMSFNDPATFCGQKDPFHITSHLLFSLLSKH
;
A
#
# COMPACT_ATOMS: atom_id res chain seq x y z
N MET A 1 -19.76 -20.97 -3.59
CA MET A 1 -18.89 -19.93 -3.01
C MET A 1 -17.45 -20.38 -3.19
N THR A 2 -16.72 -19.75 -4.10
CA THR A 2 -15.29 -20.00 -4.33
C THR A 2 -14.46 -19.65 -3.09
N SER A 3 -13.23 -20.16 -2.97
CA SER A 3 -12.34 -19.83 -1.84
C SER A 3 -12.10 -18.33 -1.69
N PHE A 4 -11.97 -17.61 -2.81
CA PHE A 4 -11.75 -16.17 -2.83
C PHE A 4 -12.98 -15.38 -2.36
N GLU A 5 -14.19 -15.81 -2.74
CA GLU A 5 -15.43 -15.23 -2.25
C GLU A 5 -15.61 -15.38 -0.73
N GLN A 6 -15.19 -16.52 -0.14
CA GLN A 6 -15.26 -16.71 1.33
C GLN A 6 -14.34 -15.74 2.06
N ILE A 7 -13.12 -15.57 1.53
CA ILE A 7 -12.11 -14.68 2.11
C ILE A 7 -12.58 -13.21 2.00
N ASN A 8 -13.18 -12.82 0.87
CA ASN A 8 -13.75 -11.48 0.70
C ASN A 8 -14.94 -11.27 1.64
N LYS A 9 -15.83 -12.27 1.79
CA LYS A 9 -16.96 -12.21 2.74
C LYS A 9 -16.49 -11.96 4.17
N HIS A 10 -15.58 -12.80 4.68
CA HIS A 10 -15.02 -12.62 6.01
C HIS A 10 -14.27 -11.29 6.15
N GLY A 11 -13.60 -10.84 5.10
CA GLY A 11 -12.98 -9.54 5.05
C GLY A 11 -14.00 -8.40 5.20
N ALA A 12 -15.13 -8.47 4.51
CA ALA A 12 -16.21 -7.49 4.62
C ALA A 12 -16.84 -7.50 6.03
N ASP A 13 -17.10 -8.69 6.59
CA ASP A 13 -17.62 -8.85 7.96
C ASP A 13 -16.67 -8.20 8.99
N VAL A 14 -15.35 -8.37 8.83
CA VAL A 14 -14.34 -7.71 9.68
C VAL A 14 -14.39 -6.19 9.55
N ILE A 15 -14.55 -5.66 8.34
CA ILE A 15 -14.63 -4.21 8.11
C ILE A 15 -15.87 -3.64 8.79
N GLU A 16 -17.05 -4.24 8.57
CA GLU A 16 -18.29 -3.84 9.23
C GLU A 16 -18.15 -3.91 10.75
N TYR A 17 -17.61 -5.02 11.28
CA TYR A 17 -17.37 -5.16 12.72
C TYR A 17 -16.51 -4.02 13.27
N MET A 18 -15.39 -3.69 12.61
CA MET A 18 -14.51 -2.60 13.04
C MET A 18 -15.23 -1.24 13.01
N GLN A 19 -15.99 -0.99 11.95
CA GLN A 19 -16.72 0.25 11.74
C GLN A 19 -17.85 0.45 12.77
N VAL A 20 -18.63 -0.60 13.05
CA VAL A 20 -19.76 -0.58 14.00
C VAL A 20 -19.30 -0.53 15.45
N ASN A 21 -18.26 -1.28 15.82
CA ASN A 21 -17.81 -1.35 17.22
C ASN A 21 -16.85 -0.21 17.60
N TYR A 22 -16.20 0.41 16.61
CA TYR A 22 -15.22 1.48 16.85
C TYR A 22 -15.47 2.74 15.99
N PRO A 23 -16.69 3.30 15.96
CA PRO A 23 -17.02 4.44 15.09
C PRO A 23 -16.20 5.70 15.42
N GLY A 24 -15.81 5.88 16.68
CA GLY A 24 -14.99 7.01 17.14
C GLY A 24 -13.56 7.02 16.60
N TYR A 25 -13.10 5.94 15.97
CA TYR A 25 -11.73 5.84 15.42
C TYR A 25 -11.62 6.24 13.95
N ALA A 26 -12.74 6.50 13.25
CA ALA A 26 -12.75 6.83 11.83
C ALA A 26 -11.75 7.94 11.45
N ARG A 27 -11.73 9.05 12.19
CA ARG A 27 -10.80 10.17 11.95
C ARG A 27 -9.33 9.73 12.08
N ARG A 28 -9.02 8.95 13.11
CA ARG A 28 -7.65 8.45 13.35
C ARG A 28 -7.22 7.49 12.25
N MET A 29 -8.11 6.62 11.79
CA MET A 29 -7.83 5.67 10.70
C MET A 29 -7.59 6.41 9.39
N MET A 30 -8.35 7.46 9.09
CA MET A 30 -8.07 8.31 7.92
C MET A 30 -6.70 9.01 8.04
N GLN A 31 -6.39 9.61 9.19
CA GLN A 31 -5.10 10.28 9.42
C GLN A 31 -3.90 9.33 9.27
N ILE A 32 -4.01 8.10 9.78
CA ILE A 32 -2.97 7.07 9.60
C ILE A 32 -2.80 6.77 8.11
N SER A 33 -3.90 6.61 7.36
CA SER A 33 -3.85 6.36 5.92
C SER A 33 -3.21 7.54 5.17
N ASP A 34 -3.55 8.77 5.54
CA ASP A 34 -3.00 9.97 4.89
C ASP A 34 -1.51 10.13 5.20
N PHE A 35 -1.05 9.80 6.41
CA PHE A 35 0.38 9.84 6.75
C PHE A 35 1.20 8.75 6.02
N GLY A 36 0.55 7.62 5.74
CA GLY A 36 1.07 6.56 4.89
C GLY A 36 0.78 6.73 3.40
N ASP A 37 0.33 7.90 2.96
CA ASP A 37 0.05 8.17 1.55
C ASP A 37 1.36 8.13 0.72
N PRO A 38 1.38 7.42 -0.43
CA PRO A 38 2.54 7.40 -1.35
C PRO A 38 3.06 8.78 -1.74
N GLY A 39 2.19 9.80 -1.82
CA GLY A 39 2.57 11.17 -2.11
C GLY A 39 3.54 11.75 -1.07
N LEU A 40 3.39 11.41 0.21
CA LEU A 40 4.31 11.84 1.27
C LEU A 40 5.68 11.14 1.17
N ALA A 41 5.73 9.92 0.62
CA ALA A 41 6.99 9.24 0.36
C ALA A 41 7.90 10.02 -0.57
N PHE A 42 7.35 10.55 -1.67
CA PHE A 42 8.11 11.31 -2.65
C PHE A 42 8.27 12.79 -2.27
N SER A 43 7.28 13.39 -1.61
CA SER A 43 7.29 14.83 -1.31
C SER A 43 7.95 15.20 0.02
N LEU A 44 7.96 14.29 1.01
CA LEU A 44 8.46 14.57 2.36
C LEU A 44 9.56 13.61 2.79
N TYR A 45 9.29 12.31 2.83
CA TYR A 45 10.23 11.35 3.42
C TYR A 45 11.51 11.24 2.58
N PHE A 46 11.39 11.10 1.26
CA PHE A 46 12.58 10.97 0.40
C PHE A 46 13.48 12.21 0.45
N PRO A 47 12.99 13.45 0.25
CA PRO A 47 13.84 14.64 0.31
C PRO A 47 14.53 14.79 1.67
N LEU A 48 13.82 14.53 2.77
CA LEU A 48 14.37 14.61 4.12
C LEU A 48 15.48 13.57 4.32
N VAL A 49 15.26 12.32 3.95
CA VAL A 49 16.24 11.25 4.10
C VAL A 49 17.44 11.48 3.18
N MET A 50 17.23 11.94 1.95
CA MET A 50 18.28 12.30 1.01
C MET A 50 19.16 13.44 1.52
N ALA A 51 18.55 14.46 2.15
CA ALA A 51 19.28 15.58 2.74
C ALA A 51 20.13 15.16 3.95
N LEU A 52 19.67 14.18 4.74
CA LEU A 52 20.42 13.65 5.89
C LEU A 52 21.51 12.66 5.47
N ASN A 53 21.23 11.80 4.49
CA ASN A 53 22.15 10.81 3.97
C ASN A 53 21.75 10.43 2.53
N ALA A 54 22.53 10.91 1.56
CA ALA A 54 22.25 10.71 0.15
C ALA A 54 22.25 9.24 -0.30
N ASP A 55 23.09 8.38 0.31
CA ASP A 55 23.11 6.95 0.01
C ASP A 55 21.84 6.25 0.53
N LEU A 56 21.44 6.55 1.76
CA LEU A 56 20.19 6.05 2.33
C LEU A 56 18.96 6.56 1.56
N GLY A 57 18.95 7.84 1.18
CA GLY A 57 17.88 8.43 0.36
C GLY A 57 17.78 7.76 -1.01
N SER A 58 18.91 7.50 -1.65
CA SER A 58 18.96 6.76 -2.93
C SER A 58 18.45 5.33 -2.79
N LYS A 59 18.89 4.62 -1.74
CA LYS A 59 18.41 3.26 -1.42
C LYS A 59 16.92 3.20 -1.16
N MET A 60 16.40 4.18 -0.40
CA MET A 60 14.98 4.32 -0.12
C MET A 60 14.18 4.56 -1.41
N MET A 61 14.62 5.50 -2.25
CA MET A 61 13.97 5.81 -3.54
C MET A 61 13.90 4.57 -4.43
N TRP A 62 15.01 3.85 -4.59
CA TRP A 62 15.04 2.62 -5.37
C TRP A 62 14.09 1.55 -4.84
N THR A 63 14.04 1.38 -3.53
CA THR A 63 13.14 0.43 -2.88
C THR A 63 11.68 0.78 -3.12
N VAL A 64 11.33 2.07 -3.03
CA VAL A 64 9.97 2.56 -3.31
C VAL A 64 9.61 2.36 -4.79
N ILE A 65 10.49 2.71 -5.73
CA ILE A 65 10.24 2.55 -7.18
C ILE A 65 9.97 1.09 -7.52
N PHE A 66 10.83 0.17 -7.08
CA PHE A 66 10.63 -1.26 -7.33
C PHE A 66 9.36 -1.80 -6.66
N SER A 67 9.05 -1.32 -5.45
CA SER A 67 7.82 -1.69 -4.76
C SER A 67 6.57 -1.23 -5.52
N GLU A 68 6.56 0.01 -6.02
CA GLU A 68 5.45 0.54 -6.82
C GLU A 68 5.27 -0.22 -8.14
N TRP A 69 6.36 -0.53 -8.84
CA TRP A 69 6.31 -1.32 -10.06
C TRP A 69 5.79 -2.74 -9.83
N ALA A 70 6.27 -3.41 -8.79
CA ALA A 70 5.78 -4.74 -8.42
C ALA A 70 4.30 -4.68 -8.02
N ASN A 71 3.87 -3.67 -7.26
CA ASN A 71 2.47 -3.47 -6.90
C ASN A 71 1.61 -3.30 -8.15
N MET A 72 2.05 -2.44 -9.07
CA MET A 72 1.36 -2.19 -10.33
C MET A 72 1.18 -3.48 -11.13
N ILE A 73 2.26 -4.20 -11.41
CA ILE A 73 2.21 -5.46 -12.17
C ILE A 73 1.26 -6.47 -11.51
N LEU A 74 1.34 -6.63 -10.19
CA LEU A 74 0.48 -7.57 -9.46
C LEU A 74 -1.00 -7.15 -9.52
N LYS A 75 -1.31 -5.86 -9.43
CA LYS A 75 -2.69 -5.36 -9.59
C LYS A 75 -3.24 -5.70 -10.97
N TRP A 76 -2.46 -5.51 -12.02
CA TRP A 76 -2.86 -5.85 -13.40
C TRP A 76 -3.00 -7.34 -13.65
N VAL A 77 -2.24 -8.18 -12.96
CA VAL A 77 -2.35 -9.64 -13.13
C VAL A 77 -3.51 -10.21 -12.33
N THR A 78 -3.78 -9.67 -11.14
CA THR A 78 -4.72 -10.28 -10.19
C THR A 78 -6.13 -9.72 -10.23
N PHE A 79 -6.33 -8.50 -10.72
CA PHE A 79 -7.65 -7.84 -10.82
C PHE A 79 -8.49 -7.96 -9.53
N GLY A 80 -7.86 -7.83 -8.36
CA GLY A 80 -8.55 -8.05 -7.09
C GLY A 80 -9.67 -7.04 -6.83
N ASP A 81 -10.81 -7.52 -6.34
CA ASP A 81 -11.95 -6.68 -5.94
C ASP A 81 -11.62 -5.76 -4.75
N ARG A 82 -12.42 -4.71 -4.54
CA ARG A 82 -12.35 -3.92 -3.30
C ARG A 82 -13.61 -4.06 -2.46
N PRO A 83 -13.50 -3.94 -1.12
CA PRO A 83 -14.61 -4.22 -0.22
C PRO A 83 -15.86 -3.43 -0.54
N PHE A 84 -15.72 -2.12 -0.78
CA PHE A 84 -16.86 -1.21 -0.87
C PHE A 84 -17.83 -1.54 -2.00
N TRP A 85 -17.36 -1.83 -3.22
CA TRP A 85 -18.25 -2.24 -4.31
C TRP A 85 -18.49 -3.75 -4.36
N TRP A 86 -17.54 -4.57 -3.88
CA TRP A 86 -17.71 -6.03 -3.88
C TRP A 86 -18.97 -6.47 -3.13
N VAL A 87 -19.30 -5.82 -2.00
CA VAL A 87 -20.54 -6.12 -1.24
C VAL A 87 -21.83 -5.79 -2.02
N HIS A 88 -21.78 -4.87 -2.99
CA HIS A 88 -22.92 -4.51 -3.84
C HIS A 88 -22.98 -5.32 -5.15
N GLU A 89 -21.82 -5.75 -5.65
CA GLU A 89 -21.72 -6.39 -6.95
C GLU A 89 -21.68 -7.92 -6.91
N SER A 90 -21.30 -8.49 -5.77
CA SER A 90 -21.15 -9.94 -5.62
C SER A 90 -22.47 -10.68 -5.86
N ALA A 91 -22.39 -11.77 -6.63
CA ALA A 91 -23.52 -12.66 -6.88
C ALA A 91 -24.08 -13.28 -5.58
N LEU A 92 -23.28 -13.30 -4.50
CA LEU A 92 -23.69 -13.73 -3.17
C LEU A 92 -24.88 -12.92 -2.63
N TYR A 93 -24.96 -11.63 -2.95
CA TYR A 93 -25.97 -10.71 -2.41
C TYR A 93 -27.01 -10.27 -3.46
N LYS A 94 -26.73 -10.44 -4.76
CA LYS A 94 -27.64 -10.07 -5.87
C LYS A 94 -28.85 -10.98 -6.00
N ASN A 95 -28.72 -12.28 -5.69
CA ASN A 95 -29.82 -13.24 -5.79
C ASN A 95 -30.62 -13.25 -4.48
N GLN A 96 -31.42 -12.20 -4.28
CA GLN A 96 -32.29 -11.99 -3.11
C GLN A 96 -33.41 -13.04 -3.04
N LEU A 97 -33.08 -14.27 -2.64
CA LEU A 97 -34.04 -15.12 -1.95
C LEU A 97 -34.18 -14.59 -0.50
N PRO A 98 -35.39 -14.53 0.07
CA PRO A 98 -35.70 -13.74 1.28
C PRO A 98 -35.00 -14.18 2.59
N VAL A 99 -34.08 -15.16 2.54
CA VAL A 99 -33.47 -15.77 3.73
C VAL A 99 -31.94 -15.81 3.69
N VAL A 100 -31.27 -15.48 2.58
CA VAL A 100 -29.84 -15.80 2.43
C VAL A 100 -28.95 -14.55 2.48
N VAL A 101 -28.75 -14.03 3.70
CA VAL A 101 -27.66 -13.10 4.10
C VAL A 101 -27.71 -11.68 3.49
N ALA A 102 -28.04 -10.68 4.31
CA ALA A 102 -27.88 -9.27 3.93
C ALA A 102 -26.39 -8.92 3.71
N PRO A 103 -26.04 -8.07 2.72
CA PRO A 103 -24.68 -7.59 2.55
C PRO A 103 -24.23 -6.76 3.76
N PRO A 104 -22.97 -6.87 4.19
CA PRO A 104 -22.41 -6.00 5.23
C PRO A 104 -22.52 -4.53 4.83
N MET A 105 -22.97 -3.68 5.76
CA MET A 105 -23.10 -2.24 5.54
C MET A 105 -21.75 -1.55 5.80
N LEU A 106 -20.99 -1.32 4.73
CA LEU A 106 -19.70 -0.66 4.82
C LEU A 106 -19.87 0.87 4.72
N MET A 107 -19.30 1.59 5.69
CA MET A 107 -19.23 3.06 5.67
C MET A 107 -18.22 3.54 4.62
N GLN A 108 -18.61 4.56 3.86
CA GLN A 108 -17.76 5.26 2.91
C GLN A 108 -17.00 6.41 3.59
N PHE A 109 -15.72 6.56 3.26
CA PHE A 109 -14.85 7.66 3.65
C PHE A 109 -14.26 8.35 2.40
N PRO A 110 -13.72 9.58 2.51
CA PRO A 110 -13.17 10.31 1.36
C PRO A 110 -12.10 9.54 0.56
N ARG A 111 -11.38 8.61 1.20
CA ARG A 111 -10.34 7.78 0.57
C ARG A 111 -10.81 6.39 0.15
N THR A 112 -12.08 6.03 0.35
CA THR A 112 -12.62 4.68 0.07
C THR A 112 -12.61 4.35 -1.43
N CYS A 113 -12.86 5.35 -2.27
CA CYS A 113 -13.01 5.18 -3.71
C CYS A 113 -11.67 5.29 -4.44
N GLU A 114 -10.99 4.16 -4.56
CA GLU A 114 -9.81 4.03 -5.41
C GLU A 114 -10.19 3.31 -6.69
N THR A 115 -9.70 3.75 -7.85
CA THR A 115 -10.12 3.19 -9.14
C THR A 115 -9.34 1.93 -9.53
N THR A 116 -8.13 1.75 -9.01
CA THR A 116 -7.26 0.61 -9.38
C THR A 116 -7.63 -0.68 -8.65
N PRO A 117 -7.23 -1.87 -9.16
CA PRO A 117 -7.45 -3.15 -8.48
C PRO A 117 -6.95 -3.17 -7.03
N GLY A 118 -7.61 -3.97 -6.20
CA GLY A 118 -7.43 -4.02 -4.75
C GLY A 118 -6.25 -4.87 -4.25
N PHE A 119 -5.77 -5.85 -5.03
CA PHE A 119 -4.72 -6.76 -4.57
C PHE A 119 -3.37 -6.53 -5.29
N PRO A 120 -2.24 -6.42 -4.57
CA PRO A 120 -2.11 -6.17 -3.13
C PRO A 120 -2.27 -4.68 -2.79
N SER A 121 -2.43 -4.35 -1.50
CA SER A 121 -2.50 -2.96 -1.03
C SER A 121 -1.23 -2.18 -1.32
N GLY A 122 -1.31 -1.17 -2.20
CA GLY A 122 -0.19 -0.30 -2.57
C GLY A 122 0.32 0.53 -1.39
N HIS A 123 -0.58 1.13 -0.62
CA HIS A 123 -0.22 1.90 0.58
C HIS A 123 0.56 1.05 1.58
N THR A 124 0.04 -0.15 1.90
CA THR A 124 0.68 -1.03 2.88
C THR A 124 2.02 -1.55 2.36
N MET A 125 2.09 -1.94 1.09
CA MET A 125 3.30 -2.44 0.45
C MET A 125 4.40 -1.37 0.43
N LEU A 126 4.08 -0.15 -0.03
CA LEU A 126 5.03 0.96 -0.06
C LEU A 126 5.54 1.33 1.34
N ASN A 127 4.64 1.43 2.32
CA ASN A 127 5.03 1.74 3.70
C ASN A 127 5.95 0.66 4.28
N ALA A 128 5.62 -0.61 4.07
CA ALA A 128 6.45 -1.73 4.52
C ALA A 128 7.84 -1.68 3.86
N ALA A 129 7.93 -1.44 2.56
CA ALA A 129 9.20 -1.37 1.85
C ALA A 129 10.06 -0.17 2.32
N MET A 130 9.45 1.02 2.39
CA MET A 130 10.12 2.27 2.77
C MET A 130 10.62 2.25 4.22
N PHE A 131 9.73 1.95 5.18
CA PHE A 131 10.08 1.97 6.59
C PHE A 131 10.98 0.79 6.99
N PHE A 132 11.00 -0.31 6.22
CA PHE A 132 11.99 -1.38 6.41
C PHE A 132 13.41 -0.85 6.16
N VAL A 133 13.63 -0.11 5.06
CA VAL A 133 14.95 0.47 4.74
C VAL A 133 15.39 1.45 5.83
N LEU A 134 14.47 2.29 6.31
CA LEU A 134 14.74 3.23 7.40
C LEU A 134 15.03 2.51 8.73
N ALA A 135 14.24 1.51 9.10
CA ALA A 135 14.46 0.70 10.31
C ALA A 135 15.82 -0.01 10.26
N GLN A 136 16.17 -0.59 9.11
CA GLN A 136 17.47 -1.24 8.92
C GLN A 136 18.62 -0.23 9.03
N ALA A 137 18.50 0.94 8.41
CA ALA A 137 19.53 1.98 8.50
C ALA A 137 19.67 2.54 9.91
N LEU A 138 18.58 2.71 10.66
CA LEU A 138 18.64 3.09 12.08
C LEU A 138 19.35 2.00 12.92
N CYS A 139 19.11 0.73 12.64
CA CYS A 139 19.82 -0.36 13.32
C CYS A 139 21.33 -0.34 13.00
N ASP A 140 21.69 -0.19 11.72
CA ASP A 140 23.07 -0.26 11.26
C ASP A 140 23.87 0.99 11.62
N THR A 141 23.31 2.18 11.37
CA THR A 141 24.00 3.46 11.55
C THR A 141 23.86 4.01 12.95
N VAL A 142 22.72 3.85 13.65
CA VAL A 142 22.53 4.45 14.99
C VAL A 142 22.82 3.42 16.08
N ALA A 143 22.15 2.25 16.03
CA ALA A 143 22.22 1.31 17.14
C ALA A 143 23.54 0.52 17.21
N ARG A 144 24.16 0.20 16.06
CA ARG A 144 25.40 -0.58 16.02
C ARG A 144 26.66 0.28 16.12
N SER A 145 26.66 1.49 15.56
CA SER A 145 27.82 2.38 15.56
C SER A 145 28.01 3.15 16.87
N THR A 146 26.93 3.36 17.65
CA THR A 146 26.99 4.17 18.88
C THR A 146 27.88 3.52 19.93
N THR A 147 28.87 4.27 20.43
CA THR A 147 29.76 3.82 21.51
C THR A 147 29.18 4.09 22.91
N PHE A 148 28.15 4.94 23.00
CA PHE A 148 27.55 5.39 24.26
C PHE A 148 26.68 4.35 24.95
N LEU A 149 26.15 3.37 24.22
CA LEU A 149 25.26 2.34 24.78
C LEU A 149 26.02 1.05 25.09
N SER A 150 25.67 0.44 26.23
CA SER A 150 26.07 -0.93 26.58
C SER A 150 25.54 -1.94 25.56
N ARG A 151 26.15 -3.13 25.50
CA ARG A 151 25.70 -4.21 24.59
C ARG A 151 24.21 -4.52 24.76
N THR A 152 23.74 -4.60 26.00
CA THR A 152 22.32 -4.80 26.34
C THR A 152 21.47 -3.63 25.85
N GLY A 153 21.91 -2.38 26.07
CA GLY A 153 21.21 -1.19 25.59
C GLY A 153 21.03 -1.16 24.07
N ARG A 154 22.08 -1.52 23.31
CA ARG A 154 22.01 -1.62 21.84
C ARG A 154 21.01 -2.69 21.39
N THR A 155 20.96 -3.84 22.05
CA THR A 155 19.97 -4.89 21.73
C THR A 155 18.54 -4.41 21.97
N TRP A 156 18.28 -3.71 23.07
CA TRP A 156 16.95 -3.14 23.33
C TRP A 156 16.56 -2.05 22.33
N LEU A 157 17.51 -1.20 21.94
CA LEU A 157 17.27 -0.19 20.91
C LEU A 157 16.90 -0.83 19.56
N ILE A 158 17.66 -1.83 19.12
CA ILE A 158 17.37 -2.57 17.87
C ILE A 158 15.97 -3.21 17.94
N ARG A 159 15.64 -3.85 19.07
CA ARG A 159 14.30 -4.43 19.28
C ARG A 159 13.22 -3.35 19.20
N GLY A 160 13.41 -2.21 19.87
CA GLY A 160 12.48 -1.08 19.83
C GLY A 160 12.24 -0.53 18.42
N ILE A 161 13.30 -0.42 17.60
CA ILE A 161 13.19 0.01 16.20
C ILE A 161 12.31 -0.97 15.40
N TRP A 162 12.58 -2.27 15.48
CA TRP A 162 11.78 -3.28 14.77
C TRP A 162 10.34 -3.38 15.29
N THR A 163 10.14 -3.24 16.60
CA THR A 163 8.79 -3.18 17.20
C THR A 163 8.02 -1.97 16.68
N THR A 164 8.66 -0.81 16.59
CA THR A 164 8.04 0.42 16.04
C THR A 164 7.64 0.22 14.58
N TYR A 165 8.52 -0.40 13.79
CA TYR A 165 8.21 -0.76 12.39
C TYR A 165 6.99 -1.68 12.31
N ILE A 166 6.94 -2.76 13.10
CA ILE A 166 5.81 -3.71 13.09
C ILE A 166 4.51 -3.02 13.49
N ILE A 167 4.54 -2.17 14.52
CA ILE A 167 3.37 -1.40 14.97
C ILE A 167 2.89 -0.48 13.85
N TRP A 168 3.79 0.24 13.17
CA TRP A 168 3.43 1.11 12.05
C TRP A 168 2.74 0.34 10.92
N ILE A 169 3.27 -0.82 10.52
CA ILE A 169 2.66 -1.63 9.46
C ILE A 169 1.31 -2.20 9.89
N ALA A 170 1.17 -2.62 11.15
CA ALA A 170 -0.12 -3.06 11.69
C ALA A 170 -1.16 -1.92 11.66
N LEU A 171 -0.78 -0.70 12.07
CA LEU A 171 -1.65 0.48 11.99
C LEU A 171 -2.08 0.78 10.55
N MET A 172 -1.17 0.66 9.58
CA MET A 172 -1.50 0.82 8.16
C MET A 172 -2.50 -0.24 7.68
N ILE A 173 -2.30 -1.52 8.04
CA ILE A 173 -3.25 -2.60 7.68
C ILE A 173 -4.64 -2.30 8.26
N ILE A 174 -4.70 -2.01 9.57
CA ILE A 174 -5.94 -1.70 10.29
C ILE A 174 -6.63 -0.49 9.65
N SER A 175 -5.88 0.58 9.37
CA SER A 175 -6.39 1.80 8.76
C SER A 175 -7.02 1.53 7.39
N ARG A 176 -6.29 0.88 6.47
CA ARG A 176 -6.74 0.61 5.09
C ARG A 176 -7.96 -0.31 5.04
N THR A 177 -8.02 -1.27 5.96
CA THR A 177 -9.19 -2.13 6.17
C THR A 177 -10.38 -1.33 6.72
N TYR A 178 -10.18 -0.56 7.79
CA TYR A 178 -11.26 0.22 8.42
C TYR A 178 -11.94 1.18 7.42
N ILE A 179 -11.17 1.85 6.56
CA ILE A 179 -11.71 2.78 5.56
C ILE A 179 -12.28 2.08 4.31
N ALA A 180 -12.44 0.75 4.34
CA ALA A 180 -13.00 -0.09 3.29
C ALA A 180 -12.27 -0.03 1.93
N THR A 181 -10.99 0.40 1.91
CA THR A 181 -10.18 0.43 0.67
C THR A 181 -9.57 -0.91 0.29
N HIS A 182 -9.35 -1.78 1.27
CA HIS A 182 -8.72 -3.09 1.07
C HIS A 182 -9.28 -4.10 2.06
N PHE A 183 -9.46 -5.35 1.60
CA PHE A 183 -9.71 -6.44 2.54
C PHE A 183 -8.45 -6.71 3.40
N PRO A 184 -8.60 -7.25 4.62
CA PRO A 184 -7.46 -7.55 5.51
C PRO A 184 -6.36 -8.38 4.82
N HIS A 185 -6.74 -9.41 4.07
CA HIS A 185 -5.79 -10.28 3.37
C HIS A 185 -4.99 -9.53 2.29
N GLN A 186 -5.59 -8.55 1.60
CA GLN A 186 -4.91 -7.75 0.57
C GLN A 186 -3.88 -6.80 1.19
N ALA A 187 -4.21 -6.22 2.34
CA ALA A 187 -3.30 -5.37 3.11
C ALA A 187 -2.13 -6.19 3.69
N CYS A 188 -2.42 -7.33 4.31
CA CYS A 188 -1.40 -8.25 4.81
C CYS A 188 -0.49 -8.78 3.69
N ALA A 189 -1.05 -9.14 2.54
CA ALA A 189 -0.26 -9.58 1.39
C ALA A 189 0.68 -8.48 0.89
N GLY A 190 0.22 -7.22 0.82
CA GLY A 190 1.07 -6.08 0.49
C GLY A 190 2.26 -5.93 1.44
N ALA A 191 2.02 -6.01 2.76
CA ALA A 191 3.09 -5.99 3.76
C ALA A 191 4.09 -7.15 3.59
N ALA A 192 3.58 -8.37 3.38
CA ALA A 192 4.42 -9.56 3.24
C ALA A 192 5.30 -9.50 1.98
N ILE A 193 4.71 -9.13 0.84
CA ILE A 193 5.43 -8.98 -0.43
C ILE A 193 6.53 -7.93 -0.29
N ALA A 194 6.23 -6.78 0.33
CA ALA A 194 7.21 -5.73 0.57
C ALA A 194 8.35 -6.16 1.50
N PHE A 195 8.05 -6.91 2.56
CA PHE A 195 9.09 -7.41 3.47
C PHE A 195 10.04 -8.37 2.76
N LEU A 196 9.52 -9.25 1.89
CA LEU A 196 10.34 -10.17 1.11
C LEU A 196 11.14 -9.43 0.03
N SER A 197 10.50 -8.56 -0.74
CA SER A 197 11.14 -7.82 -1.83
C SER A 197 12.15 -6.80 -1.30
N GLY A 198 11.84 -6.07 -0.21
CA GLY A 198 12.71 -5.07 0.39
C GLY A 198 14.05 -5.63 0.89
N ARG A 199 14.05 -6.87 1.39
CA ARG A 199 15.27 -7.59 1.78
C ARG A 199 16.17 -7.88 0.58
N GLU A 200 15.58 -8.28 -0.54
CA GLU A 200 16.34 -8.58 -1.76
C GLU A 200 16.80 -7.30 -2.47
N ILE A 201 15.94 -6.29 -2.59
CA ILE A 201 16.30 -4.98 -3.17
C ILE A 201 17.46 -4.35 -2.41
N THR A 202 17.45 -4.43 -1.07
CA THR A 202 18.55 -3.92 -0.25
C THR A 202 19.89 -4.61 -0.57
N LYS A 203 19.89 -5.93 -0.78
CA LYS A 203 21.12 -6.67 -1.13
C LYS A 203 21.57 -6.35 -2.56
N VAL A 204 20.63 -6.22 -3.49
CA VAL A 204 20.92 -5.88 -4.89
C VAL A 204 21.50 -4.46 -4.96
N TYR A 205 20.90 -3.50 -4.26
CA TYR A 205 21.37 -2.12 -4.18
C TYR A 205 22.85 -2.04 -3.75
N GLN A 206 23.24 -2.80 -2.73
CA GLN A 206 24.63 -2.83 -2.25
C GLN A 206 25.65 -3.36 -3.29
N LYS A 207 25.17 -4.10 -4.29
CA LYS A 207 25.99 -4.65 -5.38
C LYS A 207 25.93 -3.82 -6.66
N MET A 208 25.01 -2.86 -6.75
CA MET A 208 24.86 -2.03 -7.95
C MET A 208 25.95 -0.96 -7.98
N ASP A 209 26.56 -0.77 -9.14
CA ASP A 209 27.44 0.38 -9.38
C ASP A 209 26.61 1.67 -9.42
N LYS A 210 27.17 2.77 -8.90
CA LYS A 210 26.51 4.07 -8.77
C LYS A 210 26.02 4.63 -10.11
N PHE A 211 26.65 4.23 -11.22
CA PHE A 211 26.26 4.62 -12.58
C PHE A 211 24.96 3.93 -13.07
N SER A 212 24.76 2.65 -12.74
CA SER A 212 23.53 1.90 -13.05
C SER A 212 22.32 2.36 -12.21
N LEU A 213 22.61 2.97 -11.07
CA LEU A 213 21.66 3.55 -10.12
C LEU A 213 20.95 4.82 -10.64
N VAL A 214 21.46 5.42 -11.73
CA VAL A 214 20.88 6.63 -12.34
C VAL A 214 20.20 6.31 -13.68
N SER A 215 20.66 5.30 -14.42
CA SER A 215 20.21 5.02 -15.79
C SER A 215 18.99 4.09 -15.89
N ALA A 216 18.76 3.21 -14.92
CA ALA A 216 17.66 2.23 -14.95
C ALA A 216 16.23 2.78 -14.64
N PRO A 217 16.01 3.80 -13.78
CA PRO A 217 14.68 4.37 -13.60
C PRO A 217 14.23 5.22 -14.79
N ILE A 218 15.17 5.83 -15.50
CA ILE A 218 14.91 6.72 -16.64
C ILE A 218 14.52 5.92 -17.89
N SER A 219 15.11 4.75 -18.09
CA SER A 219 14.94 3.94 -19.31
C SER A 219 13.70 3.03 -19.30
N GLY A 220 13.14 2.69 -18.13
CA GLY A 220 12.04 1.71 -18.04
C GLY A 220 10.61 2.28 -18.04
N ASN A 221 10.40 3.53 -17.65
CA ASN A 221 9.06 3.97 -17.21
C ASN A 221 8.05 4.25 -18.33
N ILE A 222 8.44 4.79 -19.49
CA ILE A 222 7.43 5.18 -20.50
C ILE A 222 7.05 4.00 -21.41
N LEU A 223 8.03 3.19 -21.82
CA LEU A 223 7.78 2.10 -22.78
C LEU A 223 7.07 0.89 -22.14
N GLN A 224 7.32 0.59 -20.86
CA GLN A 224 6.58 -0.46 -20.15
C GLN A 224 5.15 -0.05 -19.82
N ILE A 225 4.92 1.20 -19.42
CA ILE A 225 3.56 1.73 -19.20
C ILE A 225 2.78 1.69 -20.50
N VAL A 226 3.36 2.13 -21.63
CA VAL A 226 2.70 2.07 -22.96
C VAL A 226 2.45 0.63 -23.42
N LYS A 227 3.41 -0.29 -23.25
CA LYS A 227 3.20 -1.71 -23.61
C LYS A 227 2.15 -2.39 -22.74
N LEU A 228 2.11 -2.10 -21.43
CA LEU A 228 1.07 -2.61 -20.54
C LEU A 228 -0.29 -1.99 -20.85
N TYR A 229 -0.35 -0.70 -21.23
CA TYR A 229 -1.58 -0.02 -21.66
C TYR A 229 -2.17 -0.62 -22.94
N ILE A 230 -1.32 -1.11 -23.86
CA ILE A 230 -1.75 -1.77 -25.10
C ILE A 230 -2.22 -3.22 -24.85
N ILE A 231 -1.60 -3.93 -23.90
CA ILE A 231 -1.91 -5.35 -23.61
C ILE A 231 -3.11 -5.48 -22.65
N PHE A 232 -3.18 -4.61 -21.64
CA PHE A 232 -4.23 -4.59 -20.63
C PHE A 232 -4.99 -3.28 -20.75
N ASN A 233 -6.13 -3.31 -21.46
CA ASN A 233 -6.99 -2.15 -21.61
C ASN A 233 -7.46 -1.70 -20.20
N PRO A 234 -7.08 -0.50 -19.71
CA PRO A 234 -7.41 -0.07 -18.35
C PRO A 234 -8.92 -0.11 -18.08
N GLN A 235 -9.72 0.14 -19.12
CA GLN A 235 -11.16 0.13 -19.07
C GLN A 235 -11.80 -1.22 -18.75
N MET A 236 -11.07 -2.33 -18.89
CA MET A 236 -11.59 -3.67 -18.56
C MET A 236 -11.75 -3.94 -17.05
N SER A 237 -11.21 -3.07 -16.17
CA SER A 237 -11.28 -3.26 -14.71
C SER A 237 -12.17 -2.25 -13.99
N PHE A 238 -12.77 -1.28 -14.69
CA PHE A 238 -13.59 -0.25 -14.06
C PHE A 238 -15.08 -0.54 -14.32
N ASN A 239 -15.78 -1.09 -13.32
CA ASN A 239 -17.16 -0.63 -13.10
C ASN A 239 -17.03 0.83 -12.64
N ASP A 240 -17.80 1.73 -13.26
CA ASP A 240 -17.68 3.17 -13.06
C ASP A 240 -17.72 3.50 -11.55
N PRO A 241 -16.62 3.99 -10.93
CA PRO A 241 -16.60 4.29 -9.51
C PRO A 241 -17.65 5.35 -9.15
N ALA A 242 -18.14 6.12 -10.12
CA ALA A 242 -19.26 7.05 -9.97
C ALA A 242 -20.59 6.35 -9.60
N THR A 243 -20.74 5.04 -9.85
CA THR A 243 -22.00 4.30 -9.58
C THR A 243 -22.29 4.18 -8.09
N PHE A 244 -21.24 4.07 -7.26
CA PHE A 244 -21.36 3.82 -5.82
C PHE A 244 -20.74 4.92 -4.95
N CYS A 245 -19.88 5.78 -5.50
CA CYS A 245 -19.23 6.85 -4.76
C CYS A 245 -20.03 8.15 -4.82
N GLY A 246 -20.64 8.55 -3.70
CA GLY A 246 -21.50 9.75 -3.63
C GLY A 246 -20.78 11.12 -3.57
N GLN A 247 -19.48 11.22 -3.86
CA GLN A 247 -18.72 12.47 -3.74
C GLN A 247 -18.38 13.11 -5.11
N LYS A 248 -18.61 14.43 -5.19
CA LYS A 248 -18.29 15.32 -6.32
C LYS A 248 -16.80 15.77 -6.38
N ASP A 249 -15.94 15.20 -5.54
CA ASP A 249 -14.51 15.54 -5.52
C ASP A 249 -13.73 14.58 -6.45
N PRO A 250 -12.66 15.05 -7.12
CA PRO A 250 -11.95 14.29 -8.14
C PRO A 250 -11.42 12.96 -7.59
N PHE A 251 -11.68 11.87 -8.31
CA PHE A 251 -11.26 10.51 -7.95
C PHE A 251 -9.79 10.47 -7.51
N HIS A 252 -9.51 9.86 -6.36
CA HIS A 252 -8.15 9.67 -5.89
C HIS A 252 -7.47 8.55 -6.68
N ILE A 253 -6.67 8.96 -7.68
CA ILE A 253 -5.74 8.07 -8.39
C ILE A 253 -4.50 7.90 -7.48
N THR A 254 -4.59 6.96 -6.52
CA THR A 254 -3.59 6.77 -5.44
C THR A 254 -2.36 5.96 -5.81
N SER A 255 -2.25 5.52 -7.07
CA SER A 255 -1.03 4.87 -7.56
C SER A 255 -0.58 5.63 -8.79
N HIS A 256 0.70 6.01 -8.78
CA HIS A 256 1.48 6.68 -9.84
C HIS A 256 1.56 8.22 -9.75
N LEU A 257 2.67 8.69 -9.15
CA LEU A 257 3.24 10.02 -9.42
C LEU A 257 3.36 10.29 -10.95
N LEU A 258 3.58 9.22 -11.74
CA LEU A 258 3.68 9.26 -13.20
C LEU A 258 2.32 9.39 -13.92
N PHE A 259 1.21 8.95 -13.33
CA PHE A 259 -0.11 8.99 -13.97
C PHE A 259 -0.88 10.26 -13.58
N SER A 260 -0.63 10.82 -12.39
CA SER A 260 -1.02 12.19 -12.01
C SER A 260 -0.50 13.26 -13.00
N LEU A 261 0.65 13.00 -13.65
CA LEU A 261 1.19 13.86 -14.71
C LEU A 261 0.49 13.68 -16.07
N LEU A 262 -0.21 12.55 -16.29
CA LEU A 262 -0.89 12.21 -17.54
C LEU A 262 -2.41 12.41 -17.49
N SER A 263 -3.01 12.48 -16.30
CA SER A 263 -4.46 12.60 -16.12
C SER A 263 -4.97 14.05 -15.99
N LYS A 264 -4.15 15.05 -16.37
CA LYS A 264 -4.57 16.45 -16.47
C LYS A 264 -4.80 16.84 -17.93
N HIS A 265 -5.58 16.05 -18.67
CA HIS A 265 -6.21 16.45 -19.93
C HIS A 265 -7.53 15.72 -20.10
#